data_AF-A0A1T1BRT8-F1
#
_entry.id   AF-A0A1T1BRT8-F1
#
_cell.length_a   1.000
_cell.length_b   1.000
_cell.length_c   1.000
_cell.angle_alpha   90.00
_cell.angle_beta   90.00
_cell.angle_gamma   90.00
#
_symmetry.space_group_name_H-M   'P 1'
#
loop_
_entity.id
_entity.type
_entity.pdbx_description
1 polymer ?
#
loop_
_entity_poly.entity_id
_entity_poly.type
_entity_poly.pdbx_seq_one_letter_code
_entity_poly.pdbx_strand_id
1 'polypeptide(L)'
;MTEQELEILLSERCKTLDLKRKAFESLDDIFTENSNDKDFLGGFERTEIKPIFDGFKYQTDRRHGSTIIRTRIGLYVENQNWLENIEQIGYYEFETDLYGEVLDDWFVIEEEKFLKDIGIISHFQSMNKKLPVKYLRRNHLQYEFVTYISLVGTLFMSKEFEGAGRFVQRAYTYLETKSDLLDKDYLKDSKKFLKMIKEYLLGNELVSEKLKEELTENKNCG
;
A
#
# COMPACT_ATOMS: atom_id res chain seq x y z
N MET A 1 -26.94 38.59 -1.99
CA MET A 1 -25.86 37.82 -2.61
C MET A 1 -26.38 36.44 -2.90
N THR A 2 -26.35 36.01 -4.15
CA THR A 2 -26.71 34.64 -4.54
C THR A 2 -25.53 33.70 -4.29
N GLU A 3 -25.77 32.39 -4.25
CA GLU A 3 -24.70 31.39 -4.07
C GLU A 3 -23.68 31.46 -5.21
N GLN A 4 -24.12 31.73 -6.45
CA GLN A 4 -23.26 31.92 -7.61
C GLN A 4 -22.35 33.15 -7.50
N GLU A 5 -22.87 34.28 -7.01
CA GLU A 5 -22.07 35.49 -6.77
C GLU A 5 -20.99 35.25 -5.71
N LEU A 6 -21.31 34.47 -4.66
CA LEU A 6 -20.37 34.12 -3.61
C LEU A 6 -19.26 33.20 -4.14
N GLU A 7 -19.61 32.20 -4.95
CA GLU A 7 -18.66 31.27 -5.56
C GLU A 7 -17.66 31.99 -6.48
N ILE A 8 -18.12 32.94 -7.29
CA ILE A 8 -17.27 33.76 -8.16
C ILE A 8 -16.29 34.57 -7.31
N LEU A 9 -16.78 35.26 -6.28
CA LEU A 9 -15.97 36.10 -5.41
C LEU A 9 -14.88 35.30 -4.68
N LEU A 10 -15.24 34.14 -4.13
CA LEU A 10 -14.28 33.26 -3.47
C LEU A 10 -13.26 32.67 -4.45
N SER A 11 -13.69 32.31 -5.66
CA SER A 11 -12.79 31.79 -6.69
C SER A 11 -11.78 32.84 -7.17
N GLU A 12 -12.20 34.10 -7.33
CA GLU A 12 -11.30 35.22 -7.63
C GLU A 12 -10.32 35.50 -6.49
N ARG A 13 -10.79 35.37 -5.25
CA ARG A 13 -9.93 35.49 -4.06
C ARG A 13 -8.85 34.42 -4.05
N CYS A 14 -9.19 33.16 -4.29
CA CYS A 14 -8.23 32.06 -4.37
C CYS A 14 -7.15 32.30 -5.43
N LYS A 15 -7.53 32.86 -6.58
CA LYS A 15 -6.59 33.25 -7.65
C LYS A 15 -5.68 34.38 -7.21
N THR A 16 -6.23 35.41 -6.57
CA THR A 16 -5.47 36.58 -6.09
C THR A 16 -4.43 36.20 -5.05
N LEU A 17 -4.75 35.21 -4.22
CA LEU A 17 -3.87 34.70 -3.15
C LEU A 17 -2.91 33.59 -3.60
N ASP A 18 -2.95 33.21 -4.88
CA ASP A 18 -2.17 32.11 -5.48
C ASP A 18 -2.29 30.77 -4.73
N LEU A 19 -3.46 30.48 -4.14
CA LEU A 19 -3.62 29.34 -3.23
C LEU A 19 -3.31 27.99 -3.91
N LYS A 20 -3.66 27.86 -5.19
CA LYS A 20 -3.30 26.68 -5.99
C LYS A 20 -1.78 26.49 -6.03
N ARG A 21 -1.02 27.53 -6.37
CA ARG A 21 0.46 27.45 -6.46
C ARG A 21 1.05 27.09 -5.10
N LYS A 22 0.63 27.79 -4.04
CA LYS A 22 1.09 27.54 -2.67
C LYS A 22 0.82 26.10 -2.21
N ALA A 23 -0.34 25.53 -2.57
CA ALA A 23 -0.65 24.15 -2.25
C ALA A 23 0.27 23.15 -2.96
N PHE A 24 0.62 23.38 -4.25
CA PHE A 24 1.59 22.54 -4.95
C PHE A 24 3.00 22.67 -4.35
N GLU A 25 3.43 23.89 -4.00
CA GLU A 25 4.73 24.13 -3.36
C GLU A 25 4.84 23.40 -2.01
N SER A 26 3.82 23.54 -1.15
CA SER A 26 3.76 22.85 0.14
C SER A 26 3.75 21.33 -0.02
N LEU A 27 3.04 20.81 -1.03
CA LEU A 27 3.05 19.37 -1.35
C LEU A 27 4.43 18.89 -1.83
N ASP A 28 5.13 19.67 -2.65
CA ASP A 28 6.48 19.33 -3.10
C ASP A 28 7.50 19.37 -1.95
N ASP A 29 7.34 20.27 -0.98
CA ASP A 29 8.13 20.29 0.25
C ASP A 29 7.91 19.00 1.06
N ILE A 30 6.65 18.58 1.26
CA ILE A 30 6.31 17.31 1.93
C ILE A 30 6.97 16.11 1.23
N PHE A 31 6.95 16.05 -0.10
CA PHE A 31 7.62 14.98 -0.84
C PHE A 31 9.14 15.01 -0.67
N THR A 32 9.74 16.19 -0.59
CA THR A 32 11.18 16.35 -0.46
C THR A 32 11.65 15.93 0.94
N GLU A 33 10.95 16.38 1.98
CA GLU A 33 11.25 16.07 3.38
C GLU A 33 11.16 14.57 3.68
N ASN A 34 10.24 13.87 3.01
CA ASN A 34 10.00 12.43 3.21
C ASN A 34 10.65 11.53 2.14
N SER A 35 11.54 12.06 1.31
CA SER A 35 12.16 11.33 0.19
C SER A 35 12.96 10.06 0.58
N ASN A 36 13.38 9.95 1.85
CA ASN A 36 14.10 8.79 2.36
C ASN A 36 13.19 7.73 3.00
N ASP A 37 11.93 8.04 3.24
CA ASP A 37 10.96 7.10 3.81
C ASP A 37 10.28 6.32 2.66
N LYS A 38 10.65 5.04 2.54
CA LYS A 38 10.14 4.16 1.49
C LYS A 38 8.65 3.82 1.66
N ASP A 39 8.12 3.92 2.87
CA ASP A 39 6.74 3.57 3.18
C ASP A 39 5.80 4.78 3.16
N PHE A 40 6.35 6.01 3.14
CA PHE A 40 5.59 7.26 3.16
C PHE A 40 4.50 7.34 2.08
N LEU A 41 4.79 6.82 0.88
CA LEU A 41 3.87 6.84 -0.27
C LEU A 41 3.08 5.54 -0.45
N GLY A 42 2.92 4.72 0.60
CA GLY A 42 2.14 3.49 0.50
C GLY A 42 2.70 2.47 -0.50
N GLY A 43 4.01 2.50 -0.73
CA GLY A 43 4.73 1.65 -1.69
C GLY A 43 4.73 2.15 -3.15
N PHE A 44 4.14 3.32 -3.43
CA PHE A 44 4.27 3.97 -4.73
C PHE A 44 5.59 4.75 -4.83
N GLU A 45 6.23 4.72 -5.99
CA GLU A 45 7.35 5.60 -6.29
C GLU A 45 6.84 7.01 -6.57
N ARG A 46 7.58 8.04 -6.15
CA ARG A 46 7.19 9.45 -6.39
C ARG A 46 6.94 9.76 -7.86
N THR A 47 7.68 9.11 -8.76
CA THR A 47 7.53 9.26 -10.22
C THR A 47 6.24 8.69 -10.78
N GLU A 48 5.58 7.78 -10.05
CA GLU A 48 4.29 7.19 -10.43
C GLU A 48 3.11 8.08 -10.05
N ILE A 49 3.28 8.91 -9.00
CA ILE A 49 2.22 9.76 -8.49
C ILE A 49 2.12 11.05 -9.30
N LYS A 50 0.91 11.31 -9.80
CA LYS A 50 0.50 12.51 -10.52
C LYS A 50 -0.42 13.36 -9.63
N PRO A 51 0.09 14.47 -9.07
CA PRO A 51 -0.74 15.41 -8.33
C PRO A 51 -1.60 16.22 -9.30
N ILE A 52 -2.92 16.19 -9.12
CA ILE A 52 -3.90 16.91 -9.96
C ILE A 52 -4.73 17.83 -9.08
N PHE A 53 -4.99 19.05 -9.56
CA PHE A 53 -5.81 20.00 -8.82
C PHE A 53 -7.30 19.63 -8.93
N ASP A 54 -7.90 19.23 -7.82
CA ASP A 54 -9.31 18.80 -7.75
C ASP A 54 -10.27 19.97 -7.59
N GLY A 55 -9.78 21.10 -7.06
CA GLY A 55 -10.57 22.32 -6.89
C GLY A 55 -10.45 22.96 -5.52
N PHE A 56 -11.27 23.98 -5.32
CA PHE A 56 -11.44 24.64 -4.04
C PHE A 56 -12.72 24.17 -3.37
N LYS A 57 -12.69 23.98 -2.05
CA LYS A 57 -13.88 23.80 -1.22
C LYS A 57 -13.96 24.94 -0.21
N TYR A 58 -15.16 25.46 -0.01
CA TYR A 58 -15.41 26.58 0.87
C TYR A 58 -16.27 26.13 2.04
N GLN A 59 -15.79 26.32 3.26
CA GLN A 59 -16.55 26.05 4.46
C GLN A 59 -16.74 27.35 5.22
N THR A 60 -18.00 27.79 5.38
CA THR A 60 -18.33 29.01 6.12
C THR A 60 -19.10 28.64 7.38
N ASP A 61 -18.52 28.92 8.54
CA ASP A 61 -19.25 28.81 9.80
C ASP A 61 -20.05 30.08 10.06
N ARG A 62 -21.37 29.96 9.99
CA ARG A 62 -22.31 31.08 10.21
C ARG A 62 -22.31 31.60 11.65
N ARG A 63 -21.82 30.83 12.63
CA ARG A 63 -21.82 31.22 14.05
C ARG A 63 -20.63 32.10 14.42
N HIS A 64 -19.47 31.83 13.83
CA HIS A 64 -18.22 32.52 14.13
C HIS A 64 -17.74 33.45 13.00
N GLY A 65 -18.38 33.40 11.83
CA GLY A 65 -18.02 34.24 10.68
C GLY A 65 -16.69 33.86 10.02
N SER A 66 -16.11 32.72 10.42
CA SER A 66 -14.89 32.19 9.82
C SER A 66 -15.24 31.43 8.55
N THR A 67 -14.53 31.76 7.47
CA THR A 67 -14.56 30.99 6.23
C THR A 67 -13.19 30.37 6.00
N ILE A 68 -13.19 29.06 5.82
CA ILE A 68 -12.02 28.25 5.48
C ILE A 68 -12.10 27.93 3.99
N ILE A 69 -11.00 28.17 3.30
CA ILE A 69 -10.76 27.77 1.93
C ILE A 69 -9.86 26.53 1.98
N ARG A 70 -10.33 25.43 1.42
CA ARG A 70 -9.54 24.21 1.22
C ARG A 70 -9.13 24.10 -0.22
N THR A 71 -7.84 24.05 -0.48
CA THR A 71 -7.28 23.79 -1.80
C THR A 71 -6.94 22.30 -1.86
N ARG A 72 -7.65 21.54 -2.70
CA ARG A 72 -7.47 20.08 -2.79
C ARG A 72 -6.65 19.70 -4.02
N ILE A 73 -5.65 18.86 -3.80
CA ILE A 73 -4.85 18.21 -4.84
C ILE A 73 -5.06 16.70 -4.68
N GLY A 74 -5.68 16.05 -5.65
CA GLY A 74 -5.77 14.60 -5.68
C GLY A 74 -4.45 13.97 -6.10
N LEU A 75 -4.13 12.81 -5.54
CA LEU A 75 -2.94 12.04 -5.87
C LEU A 75 -3.37 10.83 -6.71
N TYR A 76 -2.90 10.76 -7.95
CA TYR A 76 -3.34 9.75 -8.92
C TYR A 76 -2.18 8.92 -9.45
N VAL A 77 -2.45 7.68 -9.84
CA VAL A 77 -1.53 6.82 -10.57
C VAL A 77 -2.16 6.36 -11.87
N GLU A 78 -1.35 6.01 -12.87
CA GLU A 78 -1.88 5.42 -14.10
C GLU A 78 -2.45 4.02 -13.82
N ASN A 79 -3.67 3.76 -14.30
CA ASN A 79 -4.29 2.46 -14.18
C ASN A 79 -5.10 2.14 -15.45
N GLN A 80 -4.66 1.12 -16.18
CA GLN A 80 -5.23 0.71 -17.47
C GLN A 80 -6.68 0.21 -17.40
N ASN A 81 -7.20 -0.07 -16.19
CA ASN A 81 -8.53 -0.64 -16.00
C ASN A 81 -9.63 0.42 -15.77
N TRP A 82 -9.27 1.70 -15.56
CA TRP A 82 -10.24 2.77 -15.31
C TRP A 82 -10.59 3.54 -16.58
N LEU A 83 -11.83 4.06 -16.66
CA LEU A 83 -12.36 4.85 -17.80
C LEU A 83 -11.47 6.05 -18.17
N GLU A 84 -10.81 6.65 -17.18
CA GLU A 84 -9.92 7.80 -17.35
C GLU A 84 -8.43 7.45 -17.33
N ASN A 85 -8.09 6.15 -17.29
CA ASN A 85 -6.74 5.61 -17.14
C ASN A 85 -5.97 6.12 -15.89
N ILE A 86 -6.66 6.70 -14.92
CA ILE A 86 -6.07 7.18 -13.66
C ILE A 86 -6.90 6.67 -12.48
N GLU A 87 -6.21 6.30 -11.41
CA GLU A 87 -6.79 5.85 -10.15
C GLU A 87 -6.34 6.80 -9.03
N GLN A 88 -7.28 7.29 -8.23
CA GLN A 88 -6.96 8.10 -7.05
C GLN A 88 -6.44 7.18 -5.94
N ILE A 89 -5.27 7.51 -5.41
CA ILE A 89 -4.63 6.78 -4.31
C ILE A 89 -4.56 7.58 -3.02
N GLY A 90 -4.96 8.85 -3.07
CA GLY A 90 -4.92 9.76 -1.93
C GLY A 90 -5.20 11.20 -2.32
N TYR A 91 -4.91 12.12 -1.40
CA TYR A 91 -5.07 13.54 -1.61
C TYR A 91 -4.20 14.37 -0.65
N TYR A 92 -4.04 15.63 -1.02
CA TYR A 92 -3.52 16.68 -0.18
C TYR A 92 -4.56 17.80 -0.07
N GLU A 93 -4.85 18.26 1.15
CA GLU A 93 -5.71 19.42 1.42
C GLU A 93 -4.91 20.50 2.13
N PHE A 94 -4.85 21.69 1.53
CA PHE A 94 -4.21 22.88 2.09
C PHE A 94 -5.28 23.86 2.56
N GLU A 95 -5.37 24.09 3.88
CA GLU A 95 -6.38 24.94 4.49
C GLU A 95 -5.85 26.35 4.75
N THR A 96 -6.59 27.34 4.27
CA THR A 96 -6.31 28.75 4.53
C THR A 96 -7.57 29.50 4.92
N ASP A 97 -7.40 30.63 5.60
CA ASP A 97 -8.48 31.59 5.77
C ASP A 97 -8.72 32.46 4.51
N LEU A 98 -9.62 33.45 4.60
CA LEU A 98 -9.93 34.38 3.51
C LEU A 98 -8.82 35.39 3.18
N TYR A 99 -7.80 35.49 4.01
CA TYR A 99 -6.63 36.35 3.86
C TYR A 99 -5.42 35.58 3.31
N GLY A 100 -5.53 34.26 3.23
CA GLY A 100 -4.48 33.37 2.75
C GLY A 100 -3.47 32.99 3.84
N GLU A 101 -3.82 33.20 5.13
CA GLU A 101 -3.06 32.64 6.24
C GLU A 101 -3.32 31.13 6.30
N VAL A 102 -2.24 30.36 6.45
CA VAL A 102 -2.30 28.90 6.53
C VAL A 102 -2.83 28.51 7.90
N LEU A 103 -3.87 27.68 7.90
CA LEU A 103 -4.48 27.16 9.11
C LEU A 103 -3.96 25.76 9.41
N ASP A 104 -3.95 24.89 8.40
CA ASP A 104 -3.51 23.50 8.51
C ASP A 104 -3.28 22.89 7.11
N ASP A 105 -2.65 21.71 7.07
CA ASP A 105 -2.58 20.87 5.89
C ASP A 105 -2.74 19.37 6.20
N TRP A 106 -3.21 18.62 5.20
CA TRP A 106 -3.52 17.20 5.34
C TRP A 106 -2.97 16.44 4.15
N PHE A 107 -1.99 15.58 4.37
CA PHE A 107 -1.49 14.64 3.39
C PHE A 107 -1.99 13.23 3.73
N VAL A 108 -2.72 12.61 2.79
CA VAL A 108 -3.34 11.29 3.01
C VAL A 108 -3.09 10.40 1.79
N ILE A 109 -2.56 9.21 2.05
CA ILE A 109 -2.55 8.07 1.12
C ILE A 109 -3.59 7.08 1.60
N GLU A 110 -4.60 6.83 0.77
CA GLU A 110 -5.74 5.96 1.08
C GLU A 110 -5.53 4.52 0.56
N GLU A 111 -4.70 4.36 -0.47
CA GLU A 111 -4.45 3.09 -1.14
C GLU A 111 -2.98 2.69 -1.02
N GLU A 112 -2.73 1.39 -0.79
CA GLU A 112 -1.39 0.82 -0.87
C GLU A 112 -1.17 0.09 -2.21
N LYS A 113 0.01 0.27 -2.81
CA LYS A 113 0.34 -0.33 -4.11
C LYS A 113 0.34 -1.86 -4.07
N PHE A 114 0.93 -2.43 -3.02
CA PHE A 114 1.14 -3.86 -2.87
C PHE A 114 0.44 -4.36 -1.63
N LEU A 115 -0.87 -4.60 -1.73
CA LEU A 115 -1.67 -5.38 -0.78
C LEU A 115 -3.16 -5.47 -1.19
N LYS A 116 -3.56 -4.87 -2.32
CA LYS A 116 -4.89 -5.01 -2.90
C LYS A 116 -5.26 -6.49 -3.07
N ASP A 117 -6.10 -6.94 -2.14
CA ASP A 117 -7.04 -8.06 -2.25
C ASP A 117 -6.49 -9.45 -2.63
N ILE A 118 -5.33 -9.83 -2.09
CA ILE A 118 -4.69 -11.10 -2.52
C ILE A 118 -5.30 -12.34 -1.82
N GLY A 119 -6.26 -12.16 -0.90
CA GLY A 119 -6.77 -13.26 -0.06
C GLY A 119 -5.66 -14.00 0.72
N ILE A 120 -4.42 -13.49 0.71
CA ILE A 120 -3.23 -14.10 1.30
C ILE A 120 -3.39 -14.11 2.81
N ILE A 121 -3.87 -13.01 3.40
CA ILE A 121 -4.10 -12.88 4.84
C ILE A 121 -5.17 -13.89 5.29
N SER A 122 -6.30 -13.95 4.58
CA SER A 122 -7.38 -14.88 4.92
C SER A 122 -6.95 -16.34 4.74
N HIS A 123 -6.16 -16.64 3.71
CA HIS A 123 -5.60 -17.97 3.49
C HIS A 123 -4.55 -18.34 4.56
N PHE A 124 -3.68 -17.41 4.95
CA PHE A 124 -2.71 -17.58 6.05
C PHE A 124 -3.41 -17.85 7.39
N GLN A 125 -4.45 -17.08 7.71
CA GLN A 125 -5.26 -17.30 8.91
C GLN A 125 -5.97 -18.66 8.89
N SER A 126 -6.58 -19.03 7.75
CA SER A 126 -7.26 -20.30 7.58
C SER A 126 -6.32 -21.50 7.74
N MET A 127 -5.15 -21.44 7.10
CA MET A 127 -4.10 -22.45 7.20
C MET A 127 -3.60 -22.61 8.63
N ASN A 128 -3.35 -21.50 9.35
CA ASN A 128 -2.89 -21.56 10.74
C ASN A 128 -3.93 -22.16 11.71
N LYS A 129 -5.24 -22.12 11.40
CA LYS A 129 -6.25 -22.85 12.18
C LYS A 129 -6.11 -24.37 12.09
N LYS A 130 -5.48 -24.88 11.03
CA LYS A 130 -5.24 -26.32 10.81
C LYS A 130 -3.86 -26.76 11.30
N LEU A 131 -3.03 -25.84 11.77
CA LEU A 131 -1.68 -26.13 12.26
C LEU A 131 -1.74 -27.06 13.48
N PRO A 132 -1.13 -28.25 13.44
CA PRO A 132 -1.04 -29.09 14.63
C PRO A 132 -0.20 -28.41 15.71
N VAL A 133 -0.81 -28.16 16.88
CA VAL A 133 -0.17 -27.44 18.00
C VAL A 133 1.18 -28.03 18.41
N LYS A 134 1.34 -29.36 18.30
CA LYS A 134 2.61 -30.06 18.58
C LYS A 134 3.78 -29.56 17.72
N TYR A 135 3.51 -29.09 16.50
CA TYR A 135 4.55 -28.59 15.59
C TYR A 135 5.15 -27.26 16.07
N LEU A 136 4.49 -26.53 16.98
CA LEU A 136 5.02 -25.29 17.57
C LEU A 136 6.11 -25.54 18.63
N ARG A 137 6.35 -26.79 19.01
CA ARG A 137 7.42 -27.14 19.96
C ARG A 137 8.75 -27.12 19.22
N ARG A 138 9.74 -26.38 19.74
CA ARG A 138 11.08 -26.23 19.12
C ARG A 138 11.78 -27.55 18.81
N ASN A 139 11.55 -28.58 19.61
CA ASN A 139 12.13 -29.91 19.42
C ASN A 139 11.29 -30.83 18.50
N HIS A 140 10.21 -30.33 17.92
CA HIS A 140 9.39 -31.09 16.98
C HIS A 140 10.01 -31.03 15.58
N LEU A 141 10.01 -32.17 14.87
CA LEU A 141 10.66 -32.30 13.57
C LEU A 141 10.17 -31.28 12.52
N GLN A 142 8.87 -30.99 12.54
CA GLN A 142 8.18 -30.07 11.63
C GLN A 142 8.25 -28.60 12.06
N TYR A 143 8.88 -28.28 13.21
CA TYR A 143 8.99 -26.91 13.71
C TYR A 143 9.69 -25.98 12.71
N GLU A 144 10.71 -26.50 12.02
CA GLU A 144 11.44 -25.77 10.98
C GLU A 144 10.52 -25.30 9.86
N PHE A 145 9.71 -26.21 9.30
CA PHE A 145 8.76 -25.87 8.24
C PHE A 145 7.71 -24.86 8.70
N VAL A 146 7.14 -25.04 9.89
CA VAL A 146 6.16 -24.10 10.45
C VAL A 146 6.78 -22.71 10.62
N THR A 147 8.04 -22.65 11.06
CA THR A 147 8.78 -21.39 11.20
C THR A 147 8.95 -20.71 9.84
N TYR A 148 9.30 -21.45 8.78
CA TYR A 148 9.36 -20.90 7.43
C TYR A 148 8.01 -20.33 6.99
N ILE A 149 6.93 -21.08 7.14
CA ILE A 149 5.58 -20.63 6.78
C ILE A 149 5.18 -19.36 7.55
N SER A 150 5.42 -19.32 8.86
CA SER A 150 5.12 -18.15 9.68
C SER A 150 5.94 -16.94 9.24
N LEU A 151 7.23 -17.11 8.96
CA LEU A 151 8.11 -16.02 8.51
C LEU A 151 7.75 -15.52 7.11
N VAL A 152 7.30 -16.40 6.21
CA VAL A 152 6.74 -15.97 4.92
C VAL A 152 5.58 -15.00 5.17
N GLY A 153 4.60 -15.38 5.99
CA GLY A 153 3.45 -14.52 6.29
C GLY A 153 3.85 -13.21 6.96
N THR A 154 4.69 -13.25 7.99
CA THR A 154 5.14 -12.07 8.71
C THR A 154 5.90 -11.10 7.80
N LEU A 155 6.91 -11.58 7.09
CA LEU A 155 7.74 -10.72 6.23
C LEU A 155 6.92 -10.16 5.06
N PHE A 156 6.00 -10.94 4.50
CA PHE A 156 5.11 -10.47 3.46
C PHE A 156 4.20 -9.33 3.95
N MET A 157 3.59 -9.47 5.13
CA MET A 157 2.76 -8.41 5.74
C MET A 157 3.58 -7.17 6.10
N SER A 158 4.86 -7.33 6.42
CA SER A 158 5.79 -6.23 6.68
C SER A 158 6.45 -5.66 5.43
N LYS A 159 6.01 -6.03 4.22
CA LYS A 159 6.58 -5.58 2.93
C LYS A 159 8.06 -5.94 2.72
N GLU A 160 8.59 -6.86 3.52
CA GLU A 160 9.93 -7.42 3.41
C GLU A 160 9.95 -8.55 2.36
N PHE A 161 9.61 -8.19 1.12
CA PHE A 161 9.31 -9.12 0.02
C PHE A 161 10.47 -10.05 -0.35
N GLU A 162 11.69 -9.52 -0.41
CA GLU A 162 12.91 -10.32 -0.65
C GLU A 162 13.11 -11.36 0.47
N GLY A 163 12.87 -10.97 1.73
CA GLY A 163 12.91 -11.89 2.86
C GLY A 163 11.83 -12.97 2.77
N ALA A 164 10.60 -12.56 2.47
CA ALA A 164 9.48 -13.49 2.27
C ALA A 164 9.79 -14.50 1.15
N GLY A 165 10.31 -14.04 0.00
CA GLY A 165 10.70 -14.88 -1.12
C GLY A 165 11.78 -15.92 -0.75
N ARG A 166 12.78 -15.53 0.05
CA ARG A 166 13.79 -16.49 0.55
C ARG A 166 13.19 -17.56 1.45
N PHE A 167 12.22 -17.21 2.30
CA PHE A 167 11.54 -18.21 3.12
C PHE A 167 10.58 -19.08 2.32
N VAL A 168 9.99 -18.57 1.24
CA VAL A 168 9.24 -19.40 0.28
C VAL A 168 10.16 -20.44 -0.35
N GLN A 169 11.34 -20.04 -0.82
CA GLN A 169 12.33 -20.95 -1.40
C GLN A 169 12.78 -22.03 -0.39
N ARG A 170 13.14 -21.64 0.84
CA ARG A 170 13.46 -22.59 1.92
C ARG A 170 12.32 -23.55 2.24
N ALA A 171 11.08 -23.08 2.25
CA ALA A 171 9.92 -23.93 2.47
C ALA A 171 9.75 -24.96 1.35
N TYR A 172 9.94 -24.57 0.08
CA TYR A 172 9.93 -25.52 -1.03
C TYR A 172 11.04 -26.57 -0.93
N THR A 173 12.29 -26.17 -0.64
CA THR A 173 13.40 -27.11 -0.42
C THR A 173 13.13 -28.08 0.73
N TYR A 174 12.50 -27.62 1.81
CA TYR A 174 12.07 -28.50 2.90
C TYR A 174 11.06 -29.56 2.40
N LEU A 175 10.09 -29.15 1.58
CA LEU A 175 9.05 -30.04 1.07
C LEU A 175 9.61 -31.12 0.13
N GLU A 176 10.67 -30.85 -0.62
CA GLU A 176 11.30 -31.86 -1.50
C GLU A 176 11.87 -33.06 -0.73
N THR A 177 12.25 -32.86 0.54
CA THR A 177 12.93 -33.89 1.34
C THR A 177 12.07 -34.48 2.46
N LYS A 178 11.06 -33.74 2.94
CA LYS A 178 10.35 -34.04 4.19
C LYS A 178 8.82 -33.89 4.09
N SER A 179 8.23 -33.82 2.89
CA SER A 179 6.78 -33.61 2.72
C SER A 179 5.91 -34.64 3.45
N ASP A 180 6.33 -35.91 3.44
CA ASP A 180 5.51 -37.04 3.90
C ASP A 180 5.31 -37.07 5.42
N LEU A 181 6.05 -36.21 6.13
CA LEU A 181 6.03 -36.11 7.58
C LEU A 181 5.04 -35.05 8.08
N LEU A 182 4.42 -34.29 7.18
CA LEU A 182 3.47 -33.24 7.51
C LEU A 182 2.03 -33.75 7.50
N ASP A 183 1.21 -33.17 8.38
CA ASP A 183 -0.23 -33.34 8.33
C ASP A 183 -0.77 -32.94 6.95
N LYS A 184 -1.61 -33.79 6.35
CA LYS A 184 -2.06 -33.64 4.96
C LYS A 184 -2.86 -32.37 4.73
N ASP A 185 -3.72 -31.99 5.68
CA ASP A 185 -4.58 -30.81 5.55
C ASP A 185 -3.76 -29.54 5.69
N TYR A 186 -2.84 -29.52 6.66
CA TYR A 186 -1.91 -28.41 6.83
C TYR A 186 -0.95 -28.28 5.64
N LEU A 187 -0.42 -29.38 5.13
CA LEU A 187 0.48 -29.40 3.97
C LEU A 187 -0.19 -28.85 2.72
N LYS A 188 -1.42 -29.28 2.44
CA LYS A 188 -2.19 -28.83 1.28
C LYS A 188 -2.38 -27.31 1.30
N ASP A 189 -2.79 -26.76 2.43
CA ASP A 189 -3.01 -25.32 2.55
C ASP A 189 -1.69 -24.54 2.55
N SER A 190 -0.63 -25.09 3.12
CA SER A 190 0.72 -24.50 3.10
C SER A 190 1.27 -24.40 1.68
N LYS A 191 1.13 -25.45 0.85
CA LYS A 191 1.53 -25.41 -0.56
C LYS A 191 0.76 -24.33 -1.32
N LYS A 192 -0.55 -24.24 -1.12
CA LYS A 192 -1.39 -23.20 -1.74
C LYS A 192 -0.95 -21.80 -1.31
N PHE A 193 -0.68 -21.61 -0.01
CA PHE A 193 -0.16 -20.36 0.53
C PHE A 193 1.15 -19.95 -0.13
N LEU A 194 2.15 -20.84 -0.12
CA LEU A 194 3.47 -20.61 -0.72
C LEU A 194 3.36 -20.28 -2.21
N LYS A 195 2.50 -20.98 -2.94
CA LYS A 195 2.25 -20.72 -4.36
C LYS A 195 1.68 -19.32 -4.59
N MET A 196 0.66 -18.93 -3.81
CA MET A 196 0.07 -17.59 -3.90
C MET A 196 1.11 -16.49 -3.63
N ILE A 197 1.93 -16.64 -2.58
CA ILE A 197 3.01 -15.69 -2.29
C ILE A 197 4.01 -15.64 -3.44
N LYS A 198 4.50 -16.81 -3.90
CA LYS A 198 5.47 -16.90 -5.00
C LYS A 198 4.95 -16.19 -6.26
N GLU A 199 3.74 -16.51 -6.69
CA GLU A 199 3.14 -15.92 -7.88
C GLU A 199 2.98 -14.41 -7.73
N TYR A 200 2.58 -13.94 -6.55
CA TYR A 200 2.48 -12.51 -6.27
C TYR A 200 3.84 -11.80 -6.32
N LEU A 201 4.86 -12.35 -5.67
CA LEU A 201 6.21 -11.77 -5.65
C LEU A 201 6.81 -11.68 -7.06
N LEU A 202 6.64 -12.73 -7.87
CA LEU A 202 7.16 -12.78 -9.24
C LEU A 202 6.37 -11.84 -10.16
N GLY A 203 5.04 -11.87 -10.09
CA GLY A 203 4.16 -11.09 -10.97
C GLY A 203 4.26 -9.58 -10.77
N ASN A 204 4.63 -9.14 -9.56
CA ASN A 204 4.82 -7.73 -9.23
C ASN A 204 6.31 -7.32 -9.18
N GLU A 205 7.22 -8.21 -9.62
CA GLU A 205 8.66 -7.95 -9.66
C GLU A 205 9.28 -7.52 -8.31
N LEU A 206 8.75 -8.02 -7.19
CA LEU A 206 9.08 -7.59 -5.82
C LEU A 206 10.33 -8.23 -5.23
N VAL A 207 11.07 -9.01 -6.01
CA VAL A 207 12.24 -9.77 -5.59
C VAL A 207 13.36 -9.62 -6.60
N SER A 208 14.61 -9.76 -6.15
CA SER A 208 15.78 -9.67 -7.02
C SER A 208 15.76 -10.72 -8.15
N GLU A 209 16.36 -10.40 -9.31
CA GLU A 209 16.44 -11.32 -10.46
C GLU A 209 17.01 -12.69 -10.09
N LYS A 210 18.06 -12.70 -9.25
CA LYS A 210 18.63 -13.95 -8.73
C LYS A 210 17.58 -14.81 -8.00
N LEU A 211 16.77 -14.18 -7.14
CA LEU A 211 15.73 -14.89 -6.40
C LEU A 211 14.55 -15.29 -7.31
N LYS A 212 14.27 -14.53 -8.38
CA LYS A 212 13.28 -14.91 -9.41
C LYS A 212 13.69 -16.21 -10.09
N GLU A 213 14.96 -16.36 -10.47
CA GLU A 213 15.50 -17.59 -11.05
C GLU A 213 15.34 -18.77 -10.07
N GLU A 214 15.78 -18.61 -8.82
CA GLU A 214 15.68 -19.66 -7.80
C GLU A 214 14.21 -20.09 -7.54
N LEU A 215 13.26 -19.14 -7.55
CA LEU A 215 11.84 -19.42 -7.35
C LEU A 215 11.18 -20.06 -8.59
N THR A 216 11.65 -19.79 -9.80
CA THR A 216 11.09 -20.35 -11.05
C THR A 216 11.64 -21.74 -11.38
N GLU A 217 12.87 -22.05 -10.98
CA GLU A 217 13.49 -23.38 -11.11
C GLU A 217 12.82 -24.44 -10.22
N ASN A 218 12.27 -24.03 -9.06
CA ASN A 218 11.49 -24.88 -8.15
C ASN A 218 10.09 -25.23 -8.75
N LYS A 219 10.07 -26.03 -9.81
CA LYS A 219 8.86 -26.48 -10.54
C LYS A 219 8.13 -27.67 -9.89
N ASN A 220 8.69 -28.28 -8.86
CA ASN A 220 8.25 -29.61 -8.39
C ASN A 220 7.19 -29.64 -7.27
N CYS A 221 6.62 -28.49 -6.89
CA CYS A 221 5.61 -28.43 -5.83
C CYS A 221 4.30 -27.79 -6.30
N GLY A 222 3.67 -28.41 -7.31
CA GLY A 222 2.24 -28.25 -7.60
C GLY A 222 1.36 -29.07 -6.66
#